data_AF-A0A928SC90-F1
#
_entry.id   AF-A0A928SC90-F1
#
_cell.length_a   1.000
_cell.length_b   1.000
_cell.length_c   1.000
_cell.angle_alpha   90.00
_cell.angle_beta   90.00
_cell.angle_gamma   90.00
#
_symmetry.space_group_name_H-M   'P 1'
#
loop_
_entity.id
_entity.type
_entity.pdbx_description
1 polymer ?
#
loop_
_entity_poly.entity_id
_entity_poly.type
_entity_poly.pdbx_seq_one_letter_code
_entity_poly.pdbx_strand_id
1 'polypeptide(L)'
;MNLTIKDVRAEMPNYATYKDWQRSGPILGIAIHHSATADRTTGAPIGNAHTFFDYHVNQRGWAHGGYNYVITGSGEIEYALDEKIAAYHAGFADPDNSEGLEHGQYWNNHYLAICLSGWFSQGRTYRDSAGRTQPIPNNFTSPSAAQMESLLGLIQQLRRKYNISVDNVRGHRELAGNATTCPGPTLDPAQIRAALRAADEAEPAPQPEPDLPAQVDPGEHVLLLPDTDKYLNAAMAYIWKFQPDVSFAVDEARGRWPYVTAVGNPETISDEQLTRLRLGGAKLVQRIAGDPSTVQTTLDKLAQTGLRFVTKPDTPPAAWRTYTVQPGDTLSVIARQMYGQAQLWRVIFDANQDILTDPSRLRPGQVLKIPPKPE
;
A
#
# COMPACT_ATOMS: atom_id res chain seq x y z
N MET A 1 7.33 3.43 -9.37
CA MET A 1 7.37 3.44 -10.85
C MET A 1 6.07 2.86 -11.37
N ASN A 2 5.43 3.50 -12.35
CA ASN A 2 4.29 2.88 -13.04
C ASN A 2 4.83 1.83 -13.99
N LEU A 3 4.68 0.55 -13.64
CA LEU A 3 5.07 -0.55 -14.51
C LEU A 3 3.99 -0.76 -15.56
N THR A 4 4.40 -0.88 -16.82
CA THR A 4 3.52 -1.29 -17.90
C THR A 4 3.45 -2.81 -17.90
N ILE A 5 2.31 -3.35 -17.45
CA ILE A 5 2.03 -4.79 -17.44
C ILE A 5 0.98 -5.06 -18.51
N LYS A 6 1.33 -5.90 -19.50
CA LYS A 6 0.42 -6.33 -20.55
C LYS A 6 -0.37 -7.55 -20.08
N ASP A 7 -1.68 -7.43 -19.95
CA ASP A 7 -2.54 -8.57 -19.60
C ASP A 7 -2.81 -9.42 -20.84
N VAL A 8 -2.31 -10.65 -20.83
CA VAL A 8 -2.47 -11.62 -21.94
C VAL A 8 -3.22 -12.87 -21.49
N ARG A 9 -3.79 -12.89 -20.26
CA ARG A 9 -4.43 -14.09 -19.69
C ARG A 9 -5.54 -14.65 -20.56
N ALA A 10 -6.36 -13.76 -21.12
CA ALA A 10 -7.49 -14.14 -21.97
C ALA A 10 -7.08 -14.84 -23.27
N GLU A 11 -5.82 -14.71 -23.66
CA GLU A 11 -5.26 -15.29 -24.88
C GLU A 11 -4.53 -16.62 -24.63
N MET A 12 -4.40 -17.03 -23.36
CA MET A 12 -3.71 -18.27 -23.02
C MET A 12 -4.56 -19.51 -23.34
N PRO A 13 -3.94 -20.64 -23.75
CA PRO A 13 -4.64 -21.90 -24.01
C PRO A 13 -5.47 -22.34 -22.81
N ASN A 14 -6.68 -22.87 -23.05
CA ASN A 14 -7.63 -23.34 -22.03
C ASN A 14 -8.12 -22.29 -21.01
N TYR A 15 -7.89 -20.98 -21.24
CA TYR A 15 -8.26 -19.94 -20.28
C TYR A 15 -9.71 -20.04 -19.77
N ALA A 16 -10.68 -20.29 -20.66
CA ALA A 16 -12.09 -20.42 -20.29
C ALA A 16 -12.36 -21.51 -19.24
N THR A 17 -11.53 -22.56 -19.19
CA THR A 17 -11.68 -23.70 -18.29
C THR A 17 -11.17 -23.40 -16.87
N TYR A 18 -10.11 -22.59 -16.74
CA TYR A 18 -9.45 -22.36 -15.45
C TYR A 18 -9.55 -20.94 -14.92
N LYS A 19 -10.12 -19.98 -15.67
CA LYS A 19 -10.17 -18.54 -15.29
C LYS A 19 -10.76 -18.25 -13.90
N ASP A 20 -11.59 -19.15 -13.39
CA ASP A 20 -12.27 -19.00 -12.09
C ASP A 20 -11.64 -19.86 -10.98
N TRP A 21 -10.59 -20.63 -11.28
CA TRP A 21 -9.86 -21.44 -10.31
C TRP A 21 -9.21 -20.57 -9.23
N GLN A 22 -8.95 -21.19 -8.09
CA GLN A 22 -8.36 -20.54 -6.92
C GLN A 22 -7.25 -21.44 -6.37
N ARG A 23 -6.12 -20.85 -5.99
CA ARG A 23 -5.11 -21.46 -5.15
C ARG A 23 -5.71 -21.74 -3.77
N SER A 24 -5.23 -22.79 -3.10
CA SER A 24 -5.78 -23.21 -1.81
C SER A 24 -5.35 -22.36 -0.62
N GLY A 25 -4.35 -21.50 -0.78
CA GLY A 25 -3.76 -20.73 0.32
C GLY A 25 -3.22 -19.36 -0.09
N PRO A 26 -2.73 -18.57 0.89
CA PRO A 26 -2.25 -17.23 0.65
C PRO A 26 -0.97 -17.23 -0.20
N ILE A 27 -0.73 -16.12 -0.88
CA ILE A 27 0.55 -15.86 -1.52
C ILE A 27 1.55 -15.44 -0.44
N LEU A 28 2.64 -16.19 -0.31
CA LEU A 28 3.70 -16.02 0.69
C LEU A 28 5.04 -15.62 0.08
N GLY A 29 5.23 -15.83 -1.23
CA GLY A 29 6.53 -15.68 -1.88
C GLY A 29 6.50 -15.51 -3.39
N ILE A 30 7.68 -15.34 -3.97
CA ILE A 30 7.91 -15.21 -5.41
C ILE A 30 9.02 -16.16 -5.83
N ALA A 31 8.77 -16.96 -6.85
CA ALA A 31 9.70 -17.87 -7.48
C ALA A 31 10.18 -17.29 -8.82
N ILE A 32 11.49 -17.10 -8.95
CA ILE A 32 12.14 -16.57 -10.14
C ILE A 32 12.65 -17.72 -11.00
N HIS A 33 12.23 -17.70 -12.26
CA HIS A 33 12.55 -18.70 -13.27
C HIS A 33 13.23 -18.07 -14.47
N HIS A 34 13.85 -18.93 -15.27
CA HIS A 34 14.17 -18.63 -16.66
C HIS A 34 13.49 -19.66 -17.58
N SER A 35 13.32 -19.32 -18.85
CA SER A 35 12.75 -20.24 -19.83
C SER A 35 13.78 -21.25 -20.37
N ALA A 36 15.08 -21.01 -20.16
CA ALA A 36 16.18 -21.74 -20.80
C ALA A 36 16.07 -21.75 -22.34
N THR A 37 15.54 -20.66 -22.92
CA THR A 37 15.40 -20.49 -24.37
C THR A 37 16.39 -19.46 -24.90
N ALA A 38 16.97 -19.75 -26.06
CA ALA A 38 17.84 -18.83 -26.78
C ALA A 38 17.76 -19.10 -28.28
N ASP A 39 17.86 -18.05 -29.07
CA ASP A 39 18.05 -18.14 -30.52
C ASP A 39 19.38 -18.85 -30.81
N ARG A 40 19.34 -19.85 -31.68
CA ARG A 40 20.48 -20.74 -31.94
C ARG A 40 21.62 -20.03 -32.69
N THR A 41 21.32 -18.95 -33.41
CA THR A 41 22.27 -18.24 -34.27
C THR A 41 22.90 -17.05 -33.55
N THR A 42 22.12 -16.34 -32.74
CA THR A 42 22.52 -15.08 -32.09
C THR A 42 22.77 -15.26 -30.59
N GLY A 43 22.16 -16.26 -29.96
CA GLY A 43 22.13 -16.45 -28.51
C GLY A 43 21.12 -15.58 -27.78
N ALA A 44 20.34 -14.75 -28.48
CA ALA A 44 19.37 -13.83 -27.90
C ALA A 44 18.20 -14.57 -27.21
N PRO A 45 17.58 -14.00 -26.18
CA PRO A 45 16.38 -14.58 -25.59
C PRO A 45 15.24 -14.71 -26.61
N ILE A 46 14.50 -15.82 -26.57
CA ILE A 46 13.35 -16.06 -27.44
C ILE A 46 12.16 -16.60 -26.65
N GLY A 47 10.96 -16.27 -27.11
CA GLY A 47 9.72 -16.71 -26.50
C GLY A 47 9.12 -15.71 -25.51
N ASN A 48 7.84 -15.90 -25.28
CA ASN A 48 6.91 -15.08 -24.51
C ASN A 48 5.88 -15.99 -23.81
N ALA A 49 4.92 -15.39 -23.09
CA ALA A 49 3.85 -16.09 -22.39
C ALA A 49 3.14 -17.12 -23.28
N HIS A 50 2.70 -16.75 -24.48
CA HIS A 50 2.01 -17.65 -25.40
C HIS A 50 2.86 -18.88 -25.72
N THR A 51 4.10 -18.69 -26.17
CA THR A 51 4.96 -19.82 -26.56
C THR A 51 5.24 -20.77 -25.39
N PHE A 52 5.37 -20.23 -24.17
CA PHE A 52 5.62 -21.04 -22.98
C PHE A 52 4.36 -21.80 -22.55
N PHE A 53 3.20 -21.15 -22.58
CA PHE A 53 1.93 -21.79 -22.24
C PHE A 53 1.51 -22.82 -23.28
N ASP A 54 1.71 -22.55 -24.57
CA ASP A 54 1.49 -23.52 -25.64
C ASP A 54 2.33 -24.78 -25.43
N TYR A 55 3.61 -24.62 -25.06
CA TYR A 55 4.45 -25.76 -24.71
C TYR A 55 3.91 -26.53 -23.49
N HIS A 56 3.54 -25.84 -22.41
CA HIS A 56 2.99 -26.49 -21.23
C HIS A 56 1.69 -27.24 -21.52
N VAL A 57 0.74 -26.59 -22.19
CA VAL A 57 -0.60 -27.13 -22.41
C VAL A 57 -0.60 -28.15 -23.55
N ASN A 58 -0.12 -27.77 -24.73
CA ASN A 58 -0.26 -28.59 -25.93
C ASN A 58 0.84 -29.64 -26.07
N GLN A 59 2.04 -29.42 -25.52
CA GLN A 59 3.14 -30.40 -25.60
C GLN A 59 3.29 -31.23 -24.33
N ARG A 60 2.98 -30.69 -23.15
CA ARG A 60 3.08 -31.42 -21.88
C ARG A 60 1.75 -31.83 -21.28
N GLY A 61 0.62 -31.45 -21.88
CA GLY A 61 -0.72 -31.82 -21.41
C GLY A 61 -1.15 -31.15 -20.12
N TRP A 62 -0.53 -30.02 -19.74
CA TRP A 62 -0.91 -29.31 -18.53
C TRP A 62 -2.26 -28.60 -18.69
N ALA A 63 -3.00 -28.42 -17.60
CA ALA A 63 -4.27 -27.70 -17.63
C ALA A 63 -4.10 -26.21 -17.99
N HIS A 64 -3.00 -25.61 -17.54
CA HIS A 64 -2.58 -24.23 -17.81
C HIS A 64 -1.05 -24.11 -17.75
N GLY A 65 -0.53 -22.89 -17.93
CA GLY A 65 0.91 -22.64 -17.88
C GLY A 65 1.51 -22.59 -16.47
N GLY A 66 2.85 -22.57 -16.44
CA GLY A 66 3.64 -22.58 -15.21
C GLY A 66 4.03 -21.21 -14.65
N TYR A 67 3.57 -20.09 -15.22
CA TYR A 67 4.06 -18.76 -14.79
C TYR A 67 2.92 -17.76 -14.65
N ASN A 68 2.85 -17.03 -13.53
CA ASN A 68 1.93 -15.91 -13.39
C ASN A 68 2.35 -14.75 -14.30
N TYR A 69 3.66 -14.48 -14.36
CA TYR A 69 4.24 -13.44 -15.18
C TYR A 69 5.39 -13.96 -16.04
N VAL A 70 5.50 -13.42 -17.24
CA VAL A 70 6.65 -13.63 -18.13
C VAL A 70 7.27 -12.27 -18.46
N ILE A 71 8.60 -12.20 -18.39
CA ILE A 71 9.37 -11.03 -18.82
C ILE A 71 10.12 -11.41 -20.09
N THR A 72 9.74 -10.79 -21.20
CA THR A 72 10.33 -11.10 -22.52
C THR A 72 11.78 -10.60 -22.62
N GLY A 73 12.48 -10.93 -23.71
CA GLY A 73 13.86 -10.47 -23.94
C GLY A 73 14.02 -8.94 -23.97
N SER A 74 12.95 -8.21 -24.34
CA SER A 74 12.92 -6.74 -24.36
C SER A 74 12.65 -6.11 -22.98
N GLY A 75 12.27 -6.92 -21.98
CA GLY A 75 11.83 -6.44 -20.67
C GLY A 75 10.32 -6.19 -20.58
N GLU A 76 9.53 -6.45 -21.62
CA GLU A 76 8.06 -6.37 -21.52
C GLU A 76 7.53 -7.38 -20.49
N ILE A 77 6.65 -6.93 -19.60
CA ILE A 77 6.00 -7.77 -18.60
C ILE A 77 4.64 -8.23 -19.14
N GLU A 78 4.47 -9.53 -19.28
CA GLU A 78 3.23 -10.18 -19.67
C GLU A 78 2.61 -10.87 -18.45
N TYR A 79 1.38 -10.47 -18.08
CA TYR A 79 0.58 -11.15 -17.06
C TYR A 79 -0.19 -12.28 -17.71
N ALA A 80 0.20 -13.51 -17.44
CA ALA A 80 -0.18 -14.71 -18.21
C ALA A 80 -1.08 -15.69 -17.44
N LEU A 81 -0.98 -15.74 -16.11
CA LEU A 81 -1.88 -16.53 -15.28
C LEU A 81 -2.29 -15.72 -14.06
N ASP A 82 -3.59 -15.65 -13.82
CA ASP A 82 -4.16 -14.89 -12.69
C ASP A 82 -3.45 -15.27 -11.39
N GLU A 83 -3.02 -14.28 -10.60
CA GLU A 83 -2.36 -14.48 -9.32
C GLU A 83 -3.23 -15.31 -8.37
N LYS A 84 -4.56 -15.30 -8.53
CA LYS A 84 -5.45 -16.16 -7.72
C LYS A 84 -5.33 -17.65 -8.06
N ILE A 85 -4.67 -18.02 -9.17
CA ILE A 85 -4.47 -19.40 -9.62
C ILE A 85 -3.06 -19.86 -9.29
N ALA A 86 -2.93 -21.10 -8.78
CA ALA A 86 -1.65 -21.73 -8.50
C ALA A 86 -0.93 -22.06 -9.82
N ALA A 87 0.25 -21.49 -10.06
CA ALA A 87 1.03 -21.79 -11.25
C ALA A 87 1.77 -23.12 -11.09
N TYR A 88 1.86 -23.94 -12.14
CA TYR A 88 2.60 -25.22 -12.09
C TYR A 88 4.10 -25.00 -12.35
N HIS A 89 4.84 -24.57 -11.34
CA HIS A 89 6.18 -24.02 -11.51
C HIS A 89 7.25 -24.66 -10.64
N ALA A 90 6.89 -25.15 -9.46
CA ALA A 90 7.78 -25.77 -8.50
C ALA A 90 6.97 -26.78 -7.68
N GLY A 91 7.16 -28.05 -7.95
CA GLY A 91 6.39 -29.11 -7.33
C GLY A 91 6.80 -30.47 -7.86
N PHE A 92 7.06 -31.40 -6.94
CA PHE A 92 7.58 -32.72 -7.26
C PHE A 92 6.66 -33.55 -8.14
N ALA A 93 7.29 -34.49 -8.87
CA ALA A 93 6.63 -35.45 -9.72
C ALA A 93 6.21 -36.77 -9.05
N ASP A 94 6.81 -37.41 -8.03
CA ASP A 94 8.09 -37.40 -7.28
C ASP A 94 8.91 -38.67 -7.68
N PRO A 95 10.23 -38.85 -7.43
CA PRO A 95 10.90 -40.04 -7.94
C PRO A 95 10.45 -41.35 -7.29
N ASP A 96 9.98 -41.37 -6.02
CA ASP A 96 9.40 -42.59 -5.38
C ASP A 96 8.70 -42.38 -4.00
N ASN A 97 8.37 -41.16 -3.51
CA ASN A 97 7.68 -40.98 -2.21
C ASN A 97 6.30 -40.30 -2.31
N SER A 98 5.25 -41.08 -2.02
CA SER A 98 3.84 -40.72 -2.17
C SER A 98 3.19 -39.92 -1.02
N GLU A 99 3.93 -39.47 -0.01
CA GLU A 99 3.42 -38.48 0.97
C GLU A 99 3.69 -37.02 0.52
N GLY A 100 4.45 -36.81 -0.57
CA GLY A 100 4.98 -35.51 -1.01
C GLY A 100 3.99 -34.49 -1.63
N LEU A 101 2.67 -34.73 -1.56
CA LEU A 101 1.67 -33.81 -2.12
C LEU A 101 1.52 -32.52 -1.30
N GLU A 102 1.74 -32.57 0.02
CA GLU A 102 1.66 -31.37 0.87
C GLU A 102 2.78 -30.35 0.58
N HIS A 103 3.97 -30.79 0.15
CA HIS A 103 5.09 -29.89 -0.15
C HIS A 103 5.26 -29.57 -1.63
N GLY A 104 4.95 -30.51 -2.54
CA GLY A 104 5.02 -30.26 -3.98
C GLY A 104 4.00 -29.23 -4.46
N GLN A 105 2.81 -29.21 -3.86
CA GLN A 105 1.83 -28.17 -4.12
C GLN A 105 2.10 -26.88 -3.35
N TYR A 106 2.93 -26.92 -2.30
CA TYR A 106 3.17 -25.76 -1.45
C TYR A 106 3.72 -24.59 -2.26
N TRP A 107 4.79 -24.80 -3.04
CA TRP A 107 5.36 -23.70 -3.82
C TRP A 107 4.38 -23.21 -4.89
N ASN A 108 3.72 -24.10 -5.63
CA ASN A 108 2.70 -23.72 -6.61
C ASN A 108 1.53 -22.90 -6.00
N ASN A 109 1.07 -23.25 -4.79
CA ASN A 109 -0.04 -22.58 -4.13
C ASN A 109 0.38 -21.28 -3.43
N HIS A 110 1.61 -21.20 -2.93
CA HIS A 110 2.03 -20.08 -2.07
C HIS A 110 3.03 -19.14 -2.73
N TYR A 111 3.61 -19.50 -3.88
CA TYR A 111 4.56 -18.64 -4.58
C TYR A 111 3.96 -18.19 -5.92
N LEU A 112 4.18 -16.91 -6.25
CA LEU A 112 3.95 -16.40 -7.60
C LEU A 112 5.16 -16.74 -8.47
N ALA A 113 4.93 -17.18 -9.69
CA ALA A 113 6.00 -17.53 -10.61
C ALA A 113 6.25 -16.42 -11.62
N ILE A 114 7.48 -15.92 -11.65
CA ILE A 114 7.97 -14.97 -12.65
C ILE A 114 9.04 -15.65 -13.49
N CYS A 115 8.83 -15.74 -14.80
CA CYS A 115 9.79 -16.35 -15.72
C CYS A 115 10.41 -15.31 -16.65
N LEU A 116 11.73 -15.24 -16.68
CA LEU A 116 12.46 -14.44 -17.65
C LEU A 116 12.73 -15.28 -18.90
N SER A 117 12.37 -14.73 -20.06
CA SER A 117 12.78 -15.28 -21.35
C SER A 117 14.31 -15.20 -21.46
N GLY A 118 14.98 -16.34 -21.63
CA GLY A 118 16.42 -16.41 -21.78
C GLY A 118 17.04 -17.69 -21.23
N TRP A 119 18.30 -17.93 -21.61
CA TRP A 119 19.13 -19.01 -21.11
C TRP A 119 20.38 -18.43 -20.45
N PHE A 120 20.29 -18.16 -19.15
CA PHE A 120 21.30 -17.46 -18.35
C PHE A 120 22.43 -18.38 -17.86
N SER A 121 23.13 -18.99 -18.81
CA SER A 121 24.29 -19.87 -18.57
C SER A 121 25.30 -19.74 -19.71
N GLN A 122 26.58 -19.93 -19.40
CA GLN A 122 27.62 -20.11 -20.42
C GLN A 122 27.59 -21.54 -20.98
N GLY A 123 28.22 -21.75 -22.14
CA GLY A 123 28.48 -23.10 -22.69
C GLY A 123 27.21 -23.81 -23.17
N ARG A 124 26.22 -23.04 -23.63
CA ARG A 124 24.91 -23.55 -24.05
C ARG A 124 25.04 -24.36 -25.34
N THR A 125 24.28 -25.44 -25.44
CA THR A 125 24.28 -26.32 -26.62
C THR A 125 22.87 -26.78 -26.97
N TYR A 126 22.62 -27.09 -28.23
CA TYR A 126 21.37 -27.72 -28.70
C TYR A 126 21.66 -28.94 -29.58
N ARG A 127 20.67 -29.83 -29.75
CA ARG A 127 20.74 -30.92 -30.73
C ARG A 127 20.07 -30.51 -32.03
N ASP A 128 20.77 -30.67 -33.15
CA ASP A 128 20.21 -30.45 -34.49
C ASP A 128 19.33 -31.63 -34.95
N SER A 129 18.71 -31.52 -36.13
CA SER A 129 17.84 -32.56 -36.70
C SER A 129 18.57 -33.88 -37.00
N ALA A 130 19.89 -33.85 -37.11
CA ALA A 130 20.73 -35.03 -37.26
C ALA A 130 21.21 -35.59 -35.90
N GLY A 131 20.74 -35.02 -34.78
CA GLY A 131 21.09 -35.44 -33.43
C GLY A 131 22.46 -34.96 -32.94
N ARG A 132 23.16 -34.11 -33.70
CA ARG A 132 24.50 -33.60 -33.34
C ARG A 132 24.36 -32.44 -32.37
N THR A 133 25.25 -32.40 -31.37
CA THR A 133 25.35 -31.28 -30.43
C THR A 133 26.04 -30.11 -31.11
N GLN A 134 25.38 -28.95 -31.14
CA GLN A 134 25.88 -27.70 -31.69
C GLN A 134 25.96 -26.65 -30.56
N PRO A 135 27.00 -25.81 -30.54
CA PRO A 135 27.09 -24.72 -29.57
C PRO A 135 26.09 -23.61 -29.91
N ILE A 136 25.58 -22.94 -28.89
CA ILE A 136 24.88 -21.66 -29.01
C ILE A 136 25.88 -20.55 -28.64
N PRO A 137 25.97 -19.44 -29.38
CA PRO A 137 26.86 -18.33 -29.04
C PRO A 137 26.65 -17.85 -27.60
N ASN A 138 27.71 -17.46 -26.89
CA ASN A 138 27.66 -17.00 -25.49
C ASN A 138 27.21 -15.54 -25.30
N ASN A 139 26.46 -14.98 -26.26
CA ASN A 139 25.82 -13.67 -26.13
C ASN A 139 24.55 -13.78 -25.27
N PHE A 140 24.16 -12.73 -24.54
CA PHE A 140 22.93 -12.71 -23.73
C PHE A 140 22.83 -13.86 -22.71
N THR A 141 23.97 -14.18 -22.10
CA THR A 141 24.10 -15.22 -21.07
C THR A 141 23.77 -14.69 -19.67
N SER A 142 23.38 -13.43 -19.54
CA SER A 142 22.82 -12.78 -18.35
C SER A 142 21.58 -11.98 -18.77
N PRO A 143 20.64 -11.69 -17.85
CA PRO A 143 19.49 -10.85 -18.15
C PRO A 143 19.90 -9.45 -18.62
N SER A 144 19.11 -8.85 -19.51
CA SER A 144 19.34 -7.47 -19.94
C SER A 144 18.99 -6.47 -18.83
N ALA A 145 19.47 -5.23 -18.93
CA ALA A 145 19.11 -4.16 -17.99
C ALA A 145 17.59 -3.95 -17.94
N ALA A 146 16.91 -3.97 -19.09
CA ALA A 146 15.46 -3.84 -19.17
C ALA A 146 14.73 -5.02 -18.49
N GLN A 147 15.23 -6.25 -18.64
CA GLN A 147 14.68 -7.40 -17.92
C GLN A 147 14.86 -7.26 -16.40
N MET A 148 16.02 -6.77 -15.95
CA MET A 148 16.30 -6.57 -14.53
C MET A 148 15.44 -5.45 -13.93
N GLU A 149 15.27 -4.33 -14.64
CA GLU A 149 14.40 -3.23 -14.23
C GLU A 149 12.95 -3.70 -14.07
N SER A 150 12.42 -4.41 -15.07
CA SER A 150 11.08 -4.99 -15.03
C SER A 150 10.93 -6.03 -13.92
N LEU A 151 11.94 -6.89 -13.70
CA LEU A 151 11.92 -7.91 -12.65
C LEU A 151 11.88 -7.27 -11.26
N LEU A 152 12.80 -6.33 -10.98
CA LEU A 152 12.87 -5.67 -9.68
C LEU A 152 11.61 -4.85 -9.40
N GLY A 153 11.13 -4.10 -10.40
CA GLY A 153 9.89 -3.36 -10.29
C GLY A 153 8.70 -4.26 -9.99
N LEU A 154 8.53 -5.34 -10.77
CA LEU A 154 7.41 -6.27 -10.61
C LEU A 154 7.45 -6.96 -9.24
N ILE A 155 8.64 -7.42 -8.81
CA ILE A 155 8.80 -8.02 -7.49
C ILE A 155 8.42 -7.01 -6.40
N GLN A 156 8.87 -5.75 -6.49
CA GLN A 156 8.53 -4.73 -5.50
C GLN A 156 7.02 -4.45 -5.45
N GLN A 157 6.35 -4.37 -6.60
CA GLN A 157 4.89 -4.19 -6.68
C GLN A 157 4.15 -5.37 -6.05
N LEU A 158 4.52 -6.61 -6.38
CA LEU A 158 3.89 -7.82 -5.85
C LEU A 158 4.17 -8.01 -4.35
N ARG A 159 5.40 -7.71 -3.90
CA ARG A 159 5.77 -7.77 -2.49
C ARG A 159 4.91 -6.85 -1.64
N ARG A 160 4.67 -5.62 -2.10
CA ARG A 160 3.78 -4.67 -1.41
C ARG A 160 2.33 -5.14 -1.41
N LYS A 161 1.85 -5.65 -2.55
CA LYS A 161 0.47 -6.13 -2.70
C LYS A 161 0.14 -7.30 -1.77
N TYR A 162 1.08 -8.22 -1.56
CA TYR A 162 0.86 -9.45 -0.79
C TYR A 162 1.68 -9.53 0.51
N ASN A 163 2.32 -8.43 0.91
CA ASN A 163 3.20 -8.35 2.09
C ASN A 163 4.29 -9.45 2.12
N ILE A 164 5.00 -9.63 1.00
CA ILE A 164 6.02 -10.67 0.84
C ILE A 164 7.38 -10.15 1.32
N SER A 165 7.99 -10.84 2.29
CA SER A 165 9.37 -10.58 2.74
C SER A 165 10.38 -10.75 1.59
N VAL A 166 11.45 -9.95 1.59
CA VAL A 166 12.58 -10.14 0.66
C VAL A 166 13.11 -11.58 0.71
N ASP A 167 13.09 -12.21 1.89
CA ASP A 167 13.61 -13.57 2.08
C ASP A 167 12.75 -14.66 1.40
N ASN A 168 11.51 -14.31 1.03
CA ASN A 168 10.61 -15.16 0.27
C ASN A 168 10.65 -14.87 -1.24
N VAL A 169 11.59 -14.04 -1.71
CA VAL A 169 11.94 -13.90 -3.13
C VAL A 169 13.07 -14.87 -3.43
N ARG A 170 12.77 -15.96 -4.13
CA ARG A 170 13.67 -17.10 -4.32
C ARG A 170 13.80 -17.49 -5.77
N GLY A 171 14.98 -17.93 -6.19
CA GLY A 171 15.13 -18.63 -7.47
C GLY A 171 14.56 -20.04 -7.38
N HIS A 172 14.16 -20.62 -8.51
CA HIS A 172 13.65 -22.00 -8.54
C HIS A 172 14.57 -23.00 -7.83
N ARG A 173 15.90 -22.92 -8.03
CA ARG A 173 16.88 -23.76 -7.33
C ARG A 173 16.90 -23.63 -5.80
N GLU A 174 16.38 -22.54 -5.24
CA GLU A 174 16.34 -22.27 -3.79
C GLU A 174 15.03 -22.74 -3.15
N LEU A 175 14.08 -23.23 -3.96
CA LEU A 175 12.84 -23.81 -3.48
C LEU A 175 13.11 -25.24 -3.05
N ALA A 176 12.87 -25.53 -1.77
CA ALA A 176 13.23 -26.81 -1.18
C ALA A 176 12.61 -27.97 -1.98
N GLY A 177 13.45 -28.97 -2.26
CA GLY A 177 13.08 -30.14 -3.03
C GLY A 177 13.31 -30.07 -4.54
N ASN A 178 13.58 -28.90 -5.12
CA ASN A 178 13.79 -28.80 -6.57
C ASN A 178 15.26 -29.02 -6.94
N ALA A 179 15.55 -30.04 -7.75
CA ALA A 179 16.87 -30.29 -8.33
C ALA A 179 16.96 -29.62 -9.72
N THR A 180 17.25 -28.31 -9.75
CA THR A 180 17.31 -27.54 -11.00
C THR A 180 18.40 -26.47 -10.98
N THR A 181 18.94 -26.15 -12.16
CA THR A 181 19.85 -25.00 -12.34
C THR A 181 19.08 -23.68 -12.56
N CYS A 182 17.78 -23.75 -12.80
CA CYS A 182 16.90 -22.59 -12.98
C CYS A 182 17.01 -21.64 -11.76
N PRO A 183 17.14 -20.31 -11.93
CA PRO A 183 17.02 -19.54 -13.18
C PRO A 183 18.33 -19.30 -13.97
N GLY A 184 19.29 -20.23 -13.93
CA GLY A 184 20.61 -20.10 -14.57
C GLY A 184 21.67 -19.38 -13.70
N PRO A 185 22.94 -19.81 -13.73
CA PRO A 185 23.96 -19.37 -12.77
C PRO A 185 24.24 -17.87 -12.77
N THR A 186 23.95 -17.14 -13.85
CA THR A 186 24.19 -15.69 -13.96
C THR A 186 22.99 -14.83 -13.54
N LEU A 187 21.83 -15.45 -13.29
CA LEU A 187 20.68 -14.82 -12.63
C LEU A 187 20.67 -15.29 -11.18
N ASP A 188 21.33 -14.53 -10.31
CA ASP A 188 21.54 -14.86 -8.91
C ASP A 188 20.44 -14.27 -8.01
N PRO A 189 19.58 -15.10 -7.40
CA PRO A 189 18.54 -14.62 -6.49
C PRO A 189 19.08 -13.87 -5.27
N ALA A 190 20.30 -14.17 -4.81
CA ALA A 190 20.91 -13.46 -3.68
C ALA A 190 21.18 -11.99 -4.03
N GLN A 191 21.67 -11.72 -5.24
CA GLN A 191 21.87 -10.35 -5.74
C GLN A 191 20.55 -9.61 -5.92
N ILE A 192 19.50 -10.30 -6.36
CA ILE A 192 18.14 -9.72 -6.47
C ILE A 192 17.64 -9.31 -5.09
N ARG A 193 17.75 -10.19 -4.09
CA ARG A 193 17.38 -9.87 -2.70
C ARG A 193 18.20 -8.69 -2.16
N ALA A 194 19.50 -8.64 -2.44
CA ALA A 194 20.33 -7.50 -2.05
C ALA A 194 19.87 -6.18 -2.69
N ALA A 195 19.55 -6.19 -3.98
CA ALA A 195 19.01 -5.02 -4.68
C ALA A 195 17.65 -4.57 -4.12
N LEU A 196 16.77 -5.52 -3.76
CA LEU A 196 15.48 -5.22 -3.13
C LEU A 196 15.64 -4.61 -1.74
N ARG A 197 16.56 -5.12 -0.90
CA ARG A 197 16.85 -4.51 0.41
C ARG A 197 17.41 -3.10 0.25
N ALA A 198 18.35 -2.90 -0.68
CA ALA A 198 18.87 -1.58 -0.99
C ALA A 198 17.78 -0.63 -1.49
N ALA A 199 16.81 -1.12 -2.27
CA ALA A 199 15.66 -0.34 -2.70
C ALA A 199 14.72 0.00 -1.53
N ASP A 200 14.46 -0.95 -0.61
CA ASP A 200 13.68 -0.72 0.60
C ASP A 200 14.35 0.33 1.53
N GLU A 201 15.69 0.36 1.59
CA GLU A 201 16.48 1.34 2.35
C GLU A 201 16.60 2.71 1.66
N ALA A 202 16.68 2.72 0.32
CA ALA A 202 16.82 3.93 -0.49
C ALA A 202 15.48 4.62 -0.74
N GLU A 203 14.37 3.90 -0.60
CA GLU A 203 13.09 4.54 -0.43
C GLU A 203 13.18 5.44 0.79
N PRO A 204 12.85 6.75 0.68
CA PRO A 204 12.77 7.58 1.86
C PRO A 204 11.89 6.81 2.83
N ALA A 205 12.40 6.60 4.06
CA ALA A 205 11.68 5.88 5.10
C ALA A 205 10.22 6.32 4.96
N PRO A 206 9.25 5.37 4.86
CA PRO A 206 7.85 5.76 4.79
C PRO A 206 7.72 6.83 5.85
N GLN A 207 7.32 8.05 5.45
CA GLN A 207 7.14 9.13 6.42
C GLN A 207 6.46 8.45 7.59
N PRO A 208 7.08 8.48 8.80
CA PRO A 208 6.74 7.57 9.88
C PRO A 208 5.24 7.41 9.83
N GLU A 209 4.78 6.14 9.69
CA GLU A 209 3.37 5.82 9.52
C GLU A 209 2.61 6.92 10.23
N PRO A 210 1.72 7.68 9.55
CA PRO A 210 0.87 8.64 10.24
C PRO A 210 0.50 8.01 11.55
N ASP A 211 1.04 8.52 12.69
CA ASP A 211 0.94 7.84 13.99
C ASP A 211 -0.43 7.24 14.00
N LEU A 212 -0.54 5.90 13.86
CA LEU A 212 -1.83 5.28 13.58
C LEU A 212 -2.74 5.90 14.63
N PRO A 213 -3.76 6.68 14.23
CA PRO A 213 -4.53 7.43 15.20
C PRO A 213 -4.94 6.41 16.24
N ALA A 214 -4.51 6.61 17.49
CA ALA A 214 -4.69 5.67 18.57
C ALA A 214 -6.09 5.06 18.41
N GLN A 215 -6.17 3.72 18.35
CA GLN A 215 -7.37 2.97 18.01
C GLN A 215 -8.63 3.70 18.50
N VAL A 216 -9.40 4.24 17.55
CA VAL A 216 -10.58 5.04 17.89
C VAL A 216 -11.66 4.10 18.37
N ASP A 217 -11.97 4.18 19.66
CA ASP A 217 -12.97 3.30 20.28
C ASP A 217 -14.40 3.68 19.83
N PRO A 218 -15.35 2.74 19.84
CA PRO A 218 -16.76 3.05 19.60
C PRO A 218 -17.24 4.21 20.49
N GLY A 219 -17.88 5.22 19.89
CA GLY A 219 -18.35 6.42 20.59
C GLY A 219 -17.30 7.54 20.76
N GLU A 220 -16.07 7.37 20.27
CA GLU A 220 -15.05 8.43 20.33
C GLU A 220 -15.01 9.35 19.09
N HIS A 221 -15.67 8.96 18.01
CA HIS A 221 -15.71 9.73 16.76
C HIS A 221 -17.12 10.12 16.38
N VAL A 222 -17.32 11.42 16.08
CA VAL A 222 -18.57 11.95 15.54
C VAL A 222 -18.39 12.50 14.12
N LEU A 223 -19.37 12.17 13.27
CA LEU A 223 -19.60 12.80 11.98
C LEU A 223 -20.69 13.86 12.13
N LEU A 224 -20.32 15.15 12.02
CA LEU A 224 -21.26 16.26 12.06
C LEU A 224 -21.85 16.48 10.68
N LEU A 225 -23.16 16.28 10.55
CA LEU A 225 -23.93 16.39 9.31
C LEU A 225 -25.10 17.37 9.52
N PRO A 226 -24.85 18.69 9.61
CA PRO A 226 -25.91 19.67 9.91
C PRO A 226 -26.97 19.78 8.79
N ASP A 227 -26.61 19.41 7.56
CA ASP A 227 -27.51 19.33 6.40
C ASP A 227 -27.68 17.86 5.99
N THR A 228 -28.44 17.12 6.80
CA THR A 228 -28.63 15.67 6.67
C THR A 228 -29.23 15.30 5.31
N ASP A 229 -30.24 16.04 4.86
CA ASP A 229 -30.94 15.77 3.60
C ASP A 229 -29.99 15.83 2.40
N LYS A 230 -28.96 16.67 2.49
CA LYS A 230 -27.97 16.85 1.44
C LYS A 230 -26.82 15.82 1.49
N TYR A 231 -26.31 15.49 2.67
CA TYR A 231 -25.04 14.77 2.80
C TYR A 231 -25.14 13.35 3.36
N LEU A 232 -26.28 12.92 3.91
CA LEU A 232 -26.40 11.60 4.53
C LEU A 232 -26.07 10.47 3.54
N ASN A 233 -26.64 10.50 2.34
CA ASN A 233 -26.38 9.49 1.31
C ASN A 233 -24.89 9.44 0.90
N ALA A 234 -24.24 10.59 0.81
CA ALA A 234 -22.82 10.71 0.49
C ALA A 234 -21.91 10.10 1.58
N ALA A 235 -22.41 9.99 2.82
CA ALA A 235 -21.64 9.49 3.95
C ALA A 235 -21.90 8.01 4.29
N MET A 236 -22.86 7.34 3.63
CA MET A 236 -23.32 6.01 4.05
C MET A 236 -22.23 4.93 4.08
N ALA A 237 -21.39 4.85 3.06
CA ALA A 237 -20.31 3.86 3.01
C ALA A 237 -19.29 4.07 4.14
N TYR A 238 -18.99 5.32 4.46
CA TYR A 238 -18.11 5.70 5.55
C TYR A 238 -18.74 5.40 6.93
N ILE A 239 -20.02 5.74 7.11
CA ILE A 239 -20.77 5.43 8.35
C ILE A 239 -20.80 3.91 8.58
N TRP A 240 -21.09 3.12 7.55
CA TRP A 240 -21.10 1.67 7.66
C TRP A 240 -19.73 1.10 8.04
N LYS A 241 -18.66 1.60 7.43
CA LYS A 241 -17.30 1.11 7.64
C LYS A 241 -16.77 1.42 9.04
N PHE A 242 -16.97 2.65 9.52
CA PHE A 242 -16.30 3.17 10.71
C PHE A 242 -17.21 3.34 11.92
N GLN A 243 -18.53 3.22 11.73
CA GLN A 243 -19.56 3.35 12.77
C GLN A 243 -19.34 4.57 13.70
N PRO A 244 -19.17 5.79 13.15
CA PRO A 244 -19.13 6.99 13.98
C PRO A 244 -20.49 7.26 14.60
N ASP A 245 -20.50 8.02 15.70
CA ASP A 245 -21.71 8.72 16.09
C ASP A 245 -22.05 9.75 15.00
N VAL A 246 -23.34 9.98 14.77
CA VAL A 246 -23.80 11.01 13.84
C VAL A 246 -24.53 12.07 14.65
N SER A 247 -24.12 13.33 14.52
CA SER A 247 -24.80 14.45 15.16
C SER A 247 -25.11 15.54 14.13
N PHE A 248 -26.22 16.23 14.37
CA PHE A 248 -26.73 17.31 13.54
C PHE A 248 -26.50 18.68 14.19
N ALA A 249 -26.14 18.71 15.47
CA ALA A 249 -25.92 19.92 16.25
C ALA A 249 -24.42 20.09 16.54
N VAL A 250 -23.82 21.10 15.93
CA VAL A 250 -22.38 21.40 16.08
C VAL A 250 -22.03 21.74 17.54
N ASP A 251 -22.91 22.44 18.25
CA ASP A 251 -22.67 22.86 19.63
C ASP A 251 -22.77 21.70 20.64
N GLU A 252 -23.49 20.61 20.32
CA GLU A 252 -23.55 19.41 21.17
C GLU A 252 -22.24 18.60 21.17
N ALA A 253 -21.35 18.86 20.20
CA ALA A 253 -20.10 18.12 20.04
C ALA A 253 -18.97 18.58 20.96
N ARG A 254 -19.12 19.75 21.61
CA ARG A 254 -18.07 20.33 22.44
C ARG A 254 -17.79 19.44 23.66
N GLY A 255 -16.54 18.94 23.75
CA GLY A 255 -16.06 18.16 24.89
C GLY A 255 -16.61 16.73 24.98
N ARG A 256 -17.43 16.29 24.01
CA ARG A 256 -18.06 14.97 24.00
C ARG A 256 -17.26 13.93 23.20
N TRP A 257 -16.72 14.33 22.05
CA TRP A 257 -15.97 13.42 21.18
C TRP A 257 -14.52 13.88 21.02
N PRO A 258 -13.53 13.00 21.25
CA PRO A 258 -12.14 13.31 20.98
C PRO A 258 -11.84 13.45 19.48
N TYR A 259 -12.65 12.87 18.58
CA TYR A 259 -12.49 13.00 17.13
C TYR A 259 -13.75 13.54 16.48
N VAL A 260 -13.61 14.59 15.66
CA VAL A 260 -14.73 15.26 15.00
C VAL A 260 -14.46 15.42 13.50
N THR A 261 -15.37 14.89 12.68
CA THR A 261 -15.41 15.14 11.24
C THR A 261 -16.63 15.97 10.89
N ALA A 262 -16.41 17.23 10.49
CA ALA A 262 -17.47 18.13 10.06
C ALA A 262 -17.70 18.03 8.54
N VAL A 263 -18.91 17.70 8.11
CA VAL A 263 -19.26 17.63 6.68
C VAL A 263 -20.07 18.86 6.29
N GLY A 264 -19.65 19.51 5.21
CA GLY A 264 -20.27 20.73 4.72
C GLY A 264 -19.28 21.89 4.65
N ASN A 265 -19.79 23.03 4.20
CA ASN A 265 -18.98 24.21 3.89
C ASN A 265 -18.94 25.19 5.09
N PRO A 266 -18.07 26.22 5.06
CA PRO A 266 -18.00 27.23 6.12
C PRO A 266 -19.34 27.91 6.43
N GLU A 267 -20.27 27.96 5.47
CA GLU A 267 -21.60 28.55 5.66
C GLU A 267 -22.50 27.70 6.57
N THR A 268 -22.28 26.38 6.62
CA THR A 268 -23.07 25.45 7.44
C THR A 268 -22.40 25.16 8.79
N ILE A 269 -21.06 25.15 8.82
CA ILE A 269 -20.26 25.00 10.04
C ILE A 269 -19.12 26.00 9.95
N SER A 270 -19.14 27.05 10.76
CA SER A 270 -18.12 28.11 10.68
C SER A 270 -16.77 27.66 11.23
N ASP A 271 -15.70 28.34 10.81
CA ASP A 271 -14.35 28.08 11.33
C ASP A 271 -14.25 28.38 12.84
N GLU A 272 -15.05 29.34 13.33
CA GLU A 272 -15.14 29.65 14.75
C GLU A 272 -15.74 28.47 15.52
N GLN A 273 -16.80 27.83 15.00
CA GLN A 273 -17.39 26.65 15.62
C GLN A 273 -16.38 25.49 15.67
N LEU A 274 -15.66 25.22 14.57
CA LEU A 274 -14.60 24.21 14.57
C LEU A 274 -13.50 24.53 15.57
N THR A 275 -13.13 25.81 15.69
CA THR A 275 -12.14 26.29 16.67
C THR A 275 -12.63 26.04 18.09
N ARG A 276 -13.90 26.30 18.40
CA ARG A 276 -14.49 26.01 19.71
C ARG A 276 -14.48 24.51 20.03
N LEU A 277 -14.65 23.63 19.05
CA LEU A 277 -14.55 22.18 19.24
C LEU A 277 -13.12 21.75 19.59
N ARG A 278 -12.12 22.32 18.90
CA ARG A 278 -10.69 22.12 19.23
C ARG A 278 -10.38 22.60 20.64
N LEU A 279 -10.84 23.81 20.98
CA LEU A 279 -10.73 24.37 22.33
C LEU A 279 -11.54 23.58 23.38
N GLY A 280 -12.53 22.78 22.94
CA GLY A 280 -13.31 21.89 23.79
C GLY A 280 -12.59 20.61 24.20
N GLY A 281 -11.35 20.38 23.75
CA GLY A 281 -10.56 19.19 24.08
C GLY A 281 -10.64 18.06 23.05
N ALA A 282 -11.22 18.31 21.88
CA ALA A 282 -11.14 17.36 20.77
C ALA A 282 -9.66 17.21 20.34
N LYS A 283 -9.20 15.96 20.22
CA LYS A 283 -7.87 15.59 19.73
C LYS A 283 -7.72 15.86 18.23
N LEU A 284 -8.82 15.78 17.47
CA LEU A 284 -8.87 16.06 16.04
C LEU A 284 -10.20 16.70 15.66
N VAL A 285 -10.13 17.80 14.92
CA VAL A 285 -11.29 18.42 14.27
C VAL A 285 -10.95 18.72 12.82
N GLN A 286 -11.60 18.02 11.90
CA GLN A 286 -11.41 18.18 10.46
C GLN A 286 -12.72 18.59 9.76
N ARG A 287 -12.61 19.20 8.57
CA ARG A 287 -13.74 19.49 7.69
C ARG A 287 -13.59 18.73 6.38
N ILE A 288 -14.68 18.14 5.90
CA ILE A 288 -14.83 17.65 4.53
C ILE A 288 -15.86 18.56 3.85
N ALA A 289 -15.35 19.53 3.09
CA ALA A 289 -16.15 20.52 2.38
C ALA A 289 -16.43 20.08 0.93
N GLY A 290 -17.45 20.66 0.33
CA GLY A 290 -17.82 20.43 -1.07
C GLY A 290 -19.30 20.14 -1.28
N ASP A 291 -19.66 19.92 -2.54
CA ASP A 291 -20.95 19.37 -2.91
C ASP A 291 -21.08 17.88 -2.51
N PRO A 292 -22.28 17.27 -2.56
CA PRO A 292 -22.46 15.88 -2.15
C PRO A 292 -21.55 14.88 -2.89
N SER A 293 -21.27 15.12 -4.17
CA SER A 293 -20.41 14.25 -5.00
C SER A 293 -18.95 14.28 -4.53
N THR A 294 -18.46 15.48 -4.22
CA THR A 294 -17.09 15.70 -3.71
C THR A 294 -16.92 15.11 -2.32
N VAL A 295 -17.91 15.31 -1.45
CA VAL A 295 -17.96 14.72 -0.11
C VAL A 295 -17.97 13.20 -0.20
N GLN A 296 -18.84 12.63 -1.05
CA GLN A 296 -18.94 11.19 -1.27
C GLN A 296 -17.61 10.60 -1.74
N THR A 297 -17.00 11.20 -2.77
CA THR A 297 -15.71 10.75 -3.30
C THR A 297 -14.63 10.71 -2.21
N THR A 298 -14.62 11.72 -1.33
CA THR A 298 -13.65 11.81 -0.23
C THR A 298 -13.91 10.74 0.84
N LEU A 299 -15.15 10.61 1.29
CA LEU A 299 -15.56 9.65 2.32
C LEU A 299 -15.43 8.19 1.84
N ASP A 300 -15.75 7.91 0.57
CA ASP A 300 -15.58 6.60 -0.05
C ASP A 300 -14.10 6.22 -0.12
N LYS A 301 -13.23 7.15 -0.52
CA LYS A 301 -11.78 6.91 -0.54
C LYS A 301 -11.26 6.57 0.85
N LEU A 302 -11.69 7.29 1.89
CA LEU A 302 -11.35 6.99 3.28
C LEU A 302 -11.81 5.57 3.68
N ALA A 303 -13.08 5.23 3.40
CA ALA A 303 -13.64 3.91 3.71
C ALA A 303 -12.91 2.77 2.99
N GLN A 304 -12.57 2.95 1.71
CA GLN A 304 -11.87 1.96 0.88
C GLN A 304 -10.42 1.76 1.32
N THR A 305 -9.74 2.83 1.71
CA THR A 305 -8.33 2.78 2.16
C THR A 305 -8.18 2.43 3.64
N GLY A 306 -9.29 2.28 4.37
CA GLY A 306 -9.28 2.00 5.80
C GLY A 306 -8.85 3.20 6.67
N LEU A 307 -8.67 4.38 6.08
CA LEU A 307 -8.32 5.61 6.79
C LEU A 307 -9.57 6.27 7.35
N ARG A 308 -9.61 6.53 8.65
CA ARG A 308 -10.77 7.19 9.28
C ARG A 308 -10.79 8.70 9.03
N PHE A 309 -9.64 9.36 8.88
CA PHE A 309 -9.53 10.82 8.79
C PHE A 309 -8.73 11.25 7.55
N VAL A 310 -9.05 12.42 6.96
CA VAL A 310 -8.25 13.01 5.87
C VAL A 310 -6.97 13.64 6.40
N THR A 311 -7.00 14.17 7.63
CA THR A 311 -5.82 14.69 8.32
C THR A 311 -5.44 13.76 9.46
N LYS A 312 -4.14 13.72 9.80
CA LYS A 312 -3.68 13.02 11.01
C LYS A 312 -4.26 13.74 12.24
N PRO A 313 -4.49 13.05 13.37
CA PRO A 313 -4.62 13.72 14.66
C PRO A 313 -3.45 14.66 14.80
N ASP A 314 -3.73 15.92 15.11
CA ASP A 314 -2.65 16.84 15.44
C ASP A 314 -1.89 16.23 16.62
N THR A 315 -0.58 16.51 16.71
CA THR A 315 0.14 16.32 17.98
C THR A 315 -0.76 16.90 19.06
N PRO A 316 -1.13 16.14 20.12
CA PRO A 316 -2.16 16.56 21.07
C PRO A 316 -1.93 18.02 21.39
N PRO A 317 -2.94 18.90 21.15
CA PRO A 317 -2.74 20.34 21.22
C PRO A 317 -1.93 20.66 22.46
N ALA A 318 -0.81 21.38 22.30
CA ALA A 318 0.12 21.66 23.40
C ALA A 318 -0.69 21.95 24.67
N ALA A 319 -0.56 21.07 25.67
CA ALA A 319 -1.54 20.95 26.75
C ALA A 319 -1.91 22.33 27.30
N TRP A 320 -3.20 22.53 27.57
CA TRP A 320 -3.71 23.74 28.21
C TRP A 320 -2.81 24.08 29.40
N ARG A 321 -2.28 25.30 29.38
CA ARG A 321 -1.48 25.82 30.49
C ARG A 321 -2.35 26.74 31.33
N THR A 322 -1.96 26.93 32.57
CA THR A 322 -2.51 28.02 33.37
C THR A 322 -1.47 29.12 33.47
N TYR A 323 -1.93 30.36 33.48
CA TYR A 323 -1.09 31.52 33.71
C TYR A 323 -1.68 32.37 34.80
N THR A 324 -0.87 32.68 35.81
CA THR A 324 -1.27 33.59 36.88
C THR A 324 -0.89 35.01 36.45
N VAL A 325 -1.91 35.84 36.24
CA VAL A 325 -1.77 37.24 35.82
C VAL A 325 -0.85 37.98 36.79
N GLN A 326 0.15 38.67 36.25
CA GLN A 326 1.07 39.51 36.99
C GLN A 326 0.64 40.99 36.94
N PRO A 327 1.08 41.83 37.90
CA PRO A 327 0.85 43.27 37.83
C PRO A 327 1.35 43.89 36.52
N GLY A 328 0.45 44.56 35.80
CA GLY A 328 0.77 45.23 34.52
C GLY A 328 0.53 44.38 33.27
N ASP A 329 0.09 43.13 33.41
CA ASP A 329 -0.23 42.28 32.27
C ASP A 329 -1.45 42.77 31.49
N THR A 330 -1.39 42.59 30.16
CA THR A 330 -2.55 42.64 29.26
C THR A 330 -2.66 41.32 28.51
N LEU A 331 -3.84 40.96 28.00
CA LEU A 331 -4.00 39.73 27.21
C LEU A 331 -3.04 39.68 26.02
N SER A 332 -2.73 40.83 25.41
CA SER A 332 -1.76 40.97 24.32
C SER A 332 -0.32 40.71 24.77
N VAL A 333 0.07 41.16 25.97
CA VAL A 333 1.39 40.87 26.57
C VAL A 333 1.51 39.38 26.87
N ILE A 334 0.48 38.80 27.50
CA ILE A 334 0.44 37.37 27.82
C ILE A 334 0.48 36.54 26.53
N ALA A 335 -0.30 36.90 25.50
CA ALA A 335 -0.29 36.21 24.20
C ALA A 335 1.07 36.31 23.51
N ARG A 336 1.74 37.46 23.59
CA ARG A 336 3.11 37.59 23.08
C ARG A 336 4.10 36.72 23.84
N GLN A 337 3.95 36.56 25.15
CA GLN A 337 4.81 35.70 25.96
C GLN A 337 4.55 34.22 25.71
N MET A 338 3.29 33.81 25.59
CA MET A 338 2.89 32.40 25.46
C MET A 338 3.00 31.88 24.03
N TYR A 339 2.72 32.74 23.04
CA TYR A 339 2.60 32.35 21.64
C TYR A 339 3.59 33.06 20.71
N GLY A 340 4.37 34.02 21.24
CA GLY A 340 5.24 34.89 20.44
C GLY A 340 4.48 35.97 19.65
N GLN A 341 3.16 36.05 19.79
CA GLN A 341 2.29 36.87 18.93
C GLN A 341 1.20 37.58 19.76
N ALA A 342 1.28 38.91 19.84
CA ALA A 342 0.35 39.72 20.64
C ALA A 342 -1.09 39.71 20.11
N GLN A 343 -1.26 39.55 18.79
CA GLN A 343 -2.56 39.50 18.12
C GLN A 343 -3.43 38.31 18.53
N LEU A 344 -2.82 37.27 19.12
CA LEU A 344 -3.51 36.07 19.58
C LEU A 344 -4.19 36.25 20.96
N TRP A 345 -4.29 37.49 21.46
CA TRP A 345 -4.98 37.80 22.71
C TRP A 345 -6.45 37.36 22.73
N ARG A 346 -7.13 37.39 21.57
CA ARG A 346 -8.54 36.97 21.43
C ARG A 346 -8.71 35.50 21.78
N VAL A 347 -7.74 34.67 21.43
CA VAL A 347 -7.73 33.23 21.73
C VAL A 347 -7.74 32.98 23.23
N ILE A 348 -6.95 33.77 23.98
CA ILE A 348 -6.95 33.71 25.45
C ILE A 348 -8.29 34.21 26.00
N PHE A 349 -8.83 35.31 25.46
CA PHE A 349 -10.11 35.84 25.91
C PHE A 349 -11.25 34.83 25.74
N ASP A 350 -11.37 34.24 24.55
CA ASP A 350 -12.42 33.29 24.19
C ASP A 350 -12.38 32.03 25.06
N ALA A 351 -11.16 31.56 25.40
CA ALA A 351 -10.95 30.42 26.29
C ALA A 351 -11.32 30.69 27.77
N ASN A 352 -11.49 31.95 28.16
CA ASN A 352 -11.75 32.38 29.53
C ASN A 352 -13.06 33.15 29.68
N GLN A 353 -13.99 33.09 28.72
CA GLN A 353 -15.28 33.80 28.81
C GLN A 353 -16.15 33.36 30.01
N ASP A 354 -15.81 32.24 30.65
CA ASP A 354 -16.40 31.81 31.91
C ASP A 354 -15.96 32.64 33.12
N ILE A 355 -14.80 33.31 33.05
CA ILE A 355 -14.23 34.12 34.14
C ILE A 355 -13.86 35.56 33.74
N LEU A 356 -13.86 35.87 32.44
CA LEU A 356 -13.55 37.17 31.86
C LEU A 356 -14.68 37.60 30.91
N THR A 357 -15.46 38.58 31.34
CA THR A 357 -16.52 39.19 30.52
C THR A 357 -16.03 40.37 29.68
N ASP A 358 -14.85 40.90 29.99
CA ASP A 358 -14.22 42.02 29.29
C ASP A 358 -12.70 41.75 29.15
N PRO A 359 -12.12 41.83 27.95
CA PRO A 359 -10.71 41.51 27.72
C PRO A 359 -9.72 42.48 28.40
N SER A 360 -10.18 43.66 28.84
CA SER A 360 -9.36 44.64 29.57
C SER A 360 -9.34 44.42 31.08
N ARG A 361 -10.20 43.54 31.62
CA ARG A 361 -10.41 43.37 33.07
C ARG A 361 -9.59 42.24 33.68
N LEU A 362 -8.27 42.31 33.54
CA LEU A 362 -7.34 41.39 34.20
C LEU A 362 -7.00 41.85 35.62
N ARG A 363 -7.00 40.91 36.58
CA ARG A 363 -6.55 41.18 37.96
C ARG A 363 -5.29 40.38 38.28
N PRO A 364 -4.26 40.99 38.89
CA PRO A 364 -3.10 40.23 39.37
C PRO A 364 -3.52 39.08 40.29
N GLY A 365 -2.92 37.90 40.11
CA GLY A 365 -3.28 36.67 40.81
C GLY A 365 -4.42 35.87 40.16
N GLN A 366 -5.11 36.42 39.16
CA GLN A 366 -6.12 35.69 38.40
C GLN A 366 -5.47 34.59 37.56
N VAL A 367 -6.02 33.37 37.61
CA VAL A 367 -5.53 32.25 36.82
C VAL A 367 -6.30 32.17 35.53
N LEU A 368 -5.62 32.39 34.41
CA LEU A 368 -6.17 32.25 33.07
C LEU A 368 -5.85 30.87 32.52
N LYS A 369 -6.80 30.31 31.80
CA LYS A 369 -6.61 29.18 30.92
C LYS A 369 -5.91 29.65 29.64
N ILE A 370 -4.72 29.13 29.38
CA ILE A 370 -3.94 29.45 28.19
C ILE A 370 -4.10 28.26 27.24
N PRO A 371 -4.93 28.38 26.18
CA PRO A 371 -5.06 27.33 25.19
C PRO A 371 -3.74 27.14 24.42
N PRO A 372 -3.59 26.03 23.69
CA PRO A 372 -2.51 25.87 22.71
C PRO A 372 -2.49 27.03 21.71
N LYS A 373 -1.30 27.32 21.16
CA LYS A 373 -1.17 28.30 20.08
C LYS A 373 -1.93 27.79 18.84
N PRO A 374 -2.85 28.58 18.23
CA PRO A 374 -3.43 28.24 16.94
C PRO A 374 -2.38 28.30 15.83
N GLU A 375 -2.45 27.35 14.88
CA GLU A 375 -1.53 27.23 13.73
C GLU A 375 -1.56 28.43 12.78
#